data_AF-A0AAV1G5H5-F1
#
_entry.id   AF-A0AAV1G5H5-F1
#
_cell.length_a   1.000
_cell.length_b   1.000
_cell.length_c   1.000
_cell.angle_alpha   90.00
_cell.angle_beta   90.00
_cell.angle_gamma   90.00
#
_symmetry.space_group_name_H-M   'P 1'
#
loop_
_entity.id
_entity.type
_entity.pdbx_description
1 polymer ?
#
loop_
_entity_poly.entity_id
_entity_poly.type
_entity_poly.pdbx_seq_one_letter_code
_entity_poly.pdbx_strand_id
1 'polypeptide(L)'
;MAMASLRNCTSSLLLFSRRLFGPQLNSLCSYHKKVVDHYENPRNVGSLDKNNRNVGTGLVGAPACGDVMKLQIQVDENGKIVDAKFKTFGCGSAIASSSLATEWVKGKSVDEALKIKNTDIAKELCLPPVKLHCSIILLV
;
A
#
# COMPACT_ATOMS: atom_id res chain seq x y z
N MET A 1 -54.47 -12.88 49.77
CA MET A 1 -55.24 -12.45 48.59
C MET A 1 -54.82 -11.01 48.28
N ALA A 2 -53.75 -10.67 47.53
CA ALA A 2 -53.05 -11.31 46.42
C ALA A 2 -53.94 -11.59 45.20
N MET A 3 -54.07 -10.59 44.31
CA MET A 3 -54.38 -10.70 42.89
C MET A 3 -53.55 -9.61 42.18
N ALA A 4 -52.49 -9.95 41.45
CA ALA A 4 -52.50 -10.38 40.04
C ALA A 4 -52.75 -9.23 39.06
N SER A 5 -51.74 -8.85 38.27
CA SER A 5 -51.72 -9.18 36.84
C SER A 5 -50.63 -8.41 36.10
N LEU A 6 -49.89 -9.17 35.30
CA LEU A 6 -48.94 -8.72 34.28
C LEU A 6 -49.65 -8.02 33.10
N ARG A 7 -48.80 -7.29 32.35
CA ARG A 7 -48.75 -7.06 30.89
C ARG A 7 -49.28 -5.74 30.30
N ASN A 8 -48.35 -5.20 29.52
CA ASN A 8 -48.47 -4.51 28.24
C ASN A 8 -48.78 -3.00 28.29
N CYS A 9 -47.84 -2.16 27.88
CA CYS A 9 -47.40 -1.88 26.50
C CYS A 9 -48.18 -0.67 25.97
N THR A 10 -47.43 0.27 25.40
CA THR A 10 -47.89 1.46 24.66
C THR A 10 -48.46 2.59 25.51
N SER A 11 -47.71 3.69 25.64
CA SER A 11 -47.88 4.82 24.73
C SER A 11 -47.15 6.06 25.27
N SER A 12 -46.35 6.66 24.38
CA SER A 12 -46.16 8.10 24.30
C SER A 12 -45.51 8.82 25.51
N LEU A 13 -44.18 8.79 25.55
CA LEU A 13 -43.41 9.98 25.94
C LEU A 13 -42.45 10.36 24.79
N LEU A 14 -42.96 11.26 23.96
CA LEU A 14 -42.29 12.44 23.43
C LEU A 14 -40.77 12.35 23.20
N LEU A 15 -40.43 12.25 21.92
CA LEU A 15 -39.58 13.22 21.22
C LEU A 15 -38.44 13.80 22.05
N PHE A 16 -37.29 13.14 22.01
CA PHE A 16 -36.07 13.89 21.75
C PHE A 16 -35.16 13.09 20.84
N SER A 17 -34.94 13.69 19.66
CA SER A 17 -34.03 13.27 18.62
C SER A 17 -32.68 12.83 19.21
N ARG A 18 -32.50 11.52 19.40
CA ARG A 18 -31.18 10.90 19.37
C ARG A 18 -31.08 10.14 18.05
N ARG A 19 -30.90 10.93 16.98
CA ARG A 19 -29.83 10.59 16.03
C ARG A 19 -28.58 10.35 16.89
N LEU A 20 -28.33 9.10 17.24
CA LEU A 20 -26.98 8.60 17.30
C LEU A 20 -26.61 8.51 15.81
N PHE A 21 -26.24 9.59 15.11
CA PHE A 21 -24.89 10.17 15.26
C PHE A 21 -24.03 9.23 16.09
N GLY A 22 -23.80 8.03 15.52
CA GLY A 22 -22.54 7.36 15.75
C GLY A 22 -21.44 8.40 15.55
N PRO A 23 -20.35 8.34 16.31
CA PRO A 23 -19.23 9.22 16.04
C PRO A 23 -18.94 9.07 14.55
N GLN A 24 -19.05 10.16 13.79
CA GLN A 24 -18.35 10.21 12.52
C GLN A 24 -16.89 9.94 12.89
N LEU A 25 -16.45 8.69 12.73
CA LEU A 25 -15.05 8.32 12.73
C LEU A 25 -14.40 8.85 11.43
N ASN A 26 -14.50 10.17 11.24
CA ASN A 26 -13.65 10.95 10.35
C ASN A 26 -12.60 11.53 11.30
N SER A 27 -11.33 11.09 11.35
CA SER A 27 -10.46 10.49 10.35
C SER A 27 -9.51 9.54 11.08
N LEU A 28 -9.79 8.23 11.02
CA LEU A 28 -8.85 7.23 11.52
C LEU A 28 -7.86 6.90 10.40
N CYS A 29 -6.86 7.77 10.19
CA CYS A 29 -5.67 7.56 9.33
C CYS A 29 -5.90 6.59 8.14
N SER A 30 -6.95 6.83 7.34
CA SER A 30 -7.38 5.82 6.37
C SER A 30 -6.44 5.90 5.18
N TYR A 31 -5.65 4.84 4.98
CA TYR A 31 -4.84 4.69 3.79
C TYR A 31 -5.75 4.72 2.56
N HIS A 32 -5.27 5.33 1.48
CA HIS A 32 -6.04 5.35 0.25
C HIS A 32 -6.33 3.89 -0.19
N LYS A 33 -7.52 3.62 -0.74
CA LYS A 33 -7.96 2.28 -1.13
C LYS A 33 -6.93 1.54 -2.00
N LYS A 34 -6.21 2.27 -2.86
CA LYS A 34 -5.12 1.75 -3.68
C LYS A 34 -3.96 1.21 -2.85
N VAL A 35 -3.55 1.95 -1.81
CA VAL A 35 -2.48 1.52 -0.90
C VAL A 35 -2.88 0.24 -0.18
N VAL A 36 -4.12 0.16 0.30
CA VAL A 36 -4.65 -1.03 0.99
C VAL A 36 -4.67 -2.23 0.03
N ASP A 37 -5.13 -2.04 -1.20
CA ASP A 37 -5.20 -3.10 -2.20
C ASP A 37 -3.82 -3.68 -2.55
N HIS A 38 -2.81 -2.83 -2.77
CA HIS A 38 -1.43 -3.29 -2.97
C HIS A 38 -0.77 -3.86 -1.71
N TYR A 39 -1.29 -3.55 -0.52
CA TYR A 39 -0.79 -4.11 0.73
C TYR A 39 -1.37 -5.50 1.00
N GLU A 40 -2.68 -5.68 0.81
CA GLU A 40 -3.37 -6.97 1.01
C GLU A 40 -3.02 -7.97 -0.10
N ASN A 41 -2.92 -7.49 -1.34
CA ASN A 41 -2.62 -8.30 -2.51
C ASN A 41 -1.40 -7.76 -3.25
N PRO A 42 -0.18 -7.84 -2.68
CA PRO A 42 1.01 -7.33 -3.33
C PRO A 42 1.33 -8.15 -4.59
N ARG A 43 1.55 -7.45 -5.70
CA ARG A 43 1.85 -8.06 -6.99
C ARG A 43 3.33 -8.33 -7.09
N ASN A 44 3.79 -9.29 -7.89
CA ASN A 44 5.22 -9.46 -8.16
C ASN A 44 6.13 -9.71 -6.93
N VAL A 45 5.58 -10.19 -5.81
CA VAL A 45 6.39 -10.59 -4.66
C VAL A 45 7.17 -11.86 -5.01
N GLY A 46 8.48 -11.85 -4.75
CA GLY A 46 9.32 -13.00 -5.04
C GLY A 46 10.79 -12.65 -5.11
N SER A 47 11.59 -13.58 -5.60
CA SER A 47 13.00 -13.35 -5.87
C SER A 47 13.39 -14.07 -7.14
N LEU A 48 14.30 -13.44 -7.89
CA LEU A 48 14.91 -14.02 -9.08
C LEU A 48 16.28 -14.60 -8.72
N ASP A 49 16.73 -15.53 -9.56
CA ASP A 49 18.06 -16.12 -9.42
C ASP A 49 19.14 -15.06 -9.65
N LYS A 50 20.04 -14.92 -8.67
CA LYS A 50 21.13 -13.94 -8.70
C LYS A 50 22.26 -14.36 -9.65
N ASN A 51 22.32 -15.64 -10.03
CA ASN A 51 23.40 -16.16 -10.87
C ASN A 51 23.18 -15.88 -12.36
N ASN A 52 21.97 -15.44 -12.74
CA ASN A 52 21.67 -15.12 -14.12
C ASN A 52 22.27 -13.75 -14.48
N ARG A 53 23.02 -13.68 -15.59
CA ARG A 53 23.65 -12.44 -16.09
C ARG A 53 22.64 -11.35 -16.47
N ASN A 54 21.40 -11.76 -16.76
CA ASN A 54 20.33 -10.88 -17.18
C ASN A 54 19.52 -10.32 -15.99
N VAL A 55 19.91 -10.64 -14.75
CA VAL A 55 19.18 -10.22 -13.54
C VAL A 55 19.99 -9.15 -12.78
N GLY A 56 19.44 -7.94 -12.73
CA GLY A 56 19.92 -6.87 -11.86
C GLY A 56 19.30 -6.98 -10.47
N THR A 57 20.09 -6.84 -9.42
CA THR A 57 19.59 -6.80 -8.02
C THR A 57 20.00 -5.48 -7.37
N GLY A 58 19.01 -4.70 -6.94
CA GLY A 58 19.19 -3.51 -6.10
C GLY A 58 18.75 -3.81 -4.67
N LEU A 59 19.59 -3.49 -3.70
CA LEU A 59 19.24 -3.51 -2.28
C LEU A 59 19.42 -2.09 -1.75
N VAL A 60 18.34 -1.49 -1.25
CA VAL A 60 18.30 -0.11 -0.78
C VAL A 60 17.66 -0.09 0.60
N GLY A 61 18.22 0.71 1.51
CA GLY A 61 17.70 0.90 2.86
C GLY A 61 18.71 0.57 3.94
N ALA A 62 18.36 0.93 5.18
CA ALA A 62 19.19 0.74 6.35
C ALA A 62 18.42 -0.07 7.39
N PRO A 63 18.99 -1.19 7.89
CA PRO A 63 18.31 -2.04 8.87
C PRO A 63 18.00 -1.30 10.18
N ALA A 64 18.75 -0.25 10.51
CA ALA A 64 18.51 0.58 11.70
C ALA A 64 17.20 1.38 11.63
N CYS A 65 16.72 1.73 10.42
CA CYS A 65 15.49 2.50 10.23
C CYS A 65 14.25 1.60 10.04
N GLY A 66 14.44 0.28 9.94
CA GLY A 66 13.33 -0.66 9.71
C GLY A 66 12.76 -0.64 8.29
N ASP A 67 13.40 0.07 7.35
CA ASP A 67 13.00 0.13 5.95
C ASP A 67 14.13 -0.42 5.06
N VAL A 68 13.93 -1.61 4.49
CA VAL A 68 14.87 -2.29 3.60
C VAL A 68 14.10 -2.88 2.42
N MET A 69 14.43 -2.42 1.22
CA MET A 69 13.87 -2.95 -0.02
C MET A 69 14.95 -3.69 -0.83
N LYS A 70 14.57 -4.86 -1.34
CA LYS A 70 15.28 -5.57 -2.41
C LYS A 70 14.41 -5.60 -3.66
N LEU A 71 14.89 -5.00 -4.75
CA LEU A 71 14.29 -5.05 -6.07
C LEU A 71 15.17 -5.90 -6.99
N GLN A 72 14.56 -6.79 -7.76
CA GLN A 72 15.25 -7.59 -8.78
C GLN A 72 14.52 -7.43 -10.11
N ILE A 73 15.27 -7.09 -11.16
CA ILE A 73 14.74 -6.94 -12.51
C ILE A 73 15.46 -7.90 -13.43
N GLN A 74 14.73 -8.50 -14.36
CA GLN A 74 15.27 -9.29 -15.45
C GLN A 74 15.16 -8.48 -16.73
N VAL A 75 16.30 -8.28 -17.39
CA VAL A 75 16.41 -7.50 -18.63
C VAL A 75 16.68 -8.45 -19.78
N ASP A 76 16.00 -8.25 -20.90
CA ASP A 76 16.22 -8.98 -22.13
C ASP A 76 17.37 -8.38 -22.96
N GLU A 77 17.86 -9.08 -23.97
CA GLU A 77 18.96 -8.60 -24.83
C GLU A 77 18.63 -7.28 -25.54
N ASN A 78 17.34 -7.00 -25.73
CA ASN A 78 16.81 -5.77 -26.31
C ASN A 78 16.74 -4.58 -25.32
N GLY A 79 17.21 -4.74 -24.08
CA GLY A 79 17.15 -3.70 -23.05
C GLY A 79 15.77 -3.46 -22.46
N LYS A 80 14.84 -4.41 -22.63
CA LYS A 80 13.49 -4.37 -22.04
C LYS A 80 13.40 -5.20 -20.77
N ILE A 81 12.63 -4.72 -19.80
CA ILE A 81 12.44 -5.42 -18.54
C ILE A 81 11.30 -6.44 -18.70
N VAL A 82 11.66 -7.72 -18.73
CA VAL A 82 10.72 -8.85 -18.94
C VAL A 82 10.00 -9.22 -17.64
N ASP A 83 10.73 -9.20 -16.52
CA ASP A 83 10.13 -9.44 -15.21
C ASP A 83 10.78 -8.58 -14.13
N ALA A 84 9.98 -8.25 -13.12
CA ALA A 84 10.42 -7.52 -11.95
C ALA A 84 9.82 -8.20 -10.73
N LYS A 85 10.66 -8.43 -9.71
CA LYS A 85 10.28 -8.99 -8.42
C LYS A 85 10.80 -8.09 -7.31
N PHE A 86 10.05 -7.99 -6.22
CA PHE A 86 10.51 -7.27 -5.04
C PHE A 86 10.29 -8.07 -3.76
N LYS A 87 11.10 -7.73 -2.76
CA LYS A 87 10.90 -8.05 -1.34
C LYS A 87 11.22 -6.80 -0.56
N THR A 88 10.28 -6.34 0.25
CA THR A 88 10.50 -5.14 1.06
C THR A 88 10.07 -5.40 2.49
N PHE A 89 10.82 -4.80 3.41
CA PHE A 89 10.54 -4.76 4.82
C PHE A 89 10.37 -3.29 5.18
N GLY A 90 9.23 -2.94 5.74
CA GLY A 90 8.91 -1.55 6.07
C GLY A 90 7.42 -1.36 6.27
N CYS A 91 6.99 -0.11 6.32
CA CYS A 91 5.58 0.23 6.51
C CYS A 91 4.71 -0.24 5.32
N GLY A 92 3.39 -0.41 5.56
CA GLY A 92 2.45 -0.84 4.51
C GLY A 92 2.43 0.08 3.27
N SER A 93 2.73 1.37 3.45
CA SER A 93 2.90 2.30 2.33
C SER A 93 4.13 1.99 1.48
N ALA A 94 5.25 1.57 2.08
CA ALA A 94 6.45 1.18 1.34
C ALA A 94 6.20 -0.11 0.52
N ILE A 95 5.45 -1.07 1.08
CA ILE A 95 5.03 -2.29 0.38
C ILE A 95 4.15 -1.94 -0.82
N ALA A 96 3.14 -1.10 -0.62
CA ALA A 96 2.23 -0.69 -1.68
C ALA A 96 2.96 0.05 -2.82
N SER A 97 3.85 0.99 -2.47
CA SER A 97 4.66 1.72 -3.46
C SER A 97 5.61 0.80 -4.23
N SER A 98 6.20 -0.20 -3.56
CA SER A 98 7.07 -1.19 -4.21
C SER A 98 6.29 -2.05 -5.21
N SER A 99 5.09 -2.50 -4.83
CA SER A 99 4.20 -3.27 -5.71
C SER A 99 3.86 -2.48 -6.96
N LEU A 100 3.39 -1.24 -6.80
CA LEU A 100 3.04 -0.38 -7.92
C LEU A 100 4.24 -0.10 -8.83
N ALA A 101 5.41 0.17 -8.25
CA ALA A 101 6.64 0.39 -9.01
C ALA A 101 7.01 -0.83 -9.86
N THR A 102 6.92 -2.05 -9.32
CA THR A 102 7.24 -3.26 -10.10
C THR A 102 6.29 -3.50 -11.27
N GLU A 103 5.02 -3.15 -11.15
CA GLU A 103 4.08 -3.19 -12.26
C GLU A 103 4.42 -2.18 -13.34
N TRP A 104 4.81 -0.96 -12.94
CA TRP A 104 5.15 0.10 -13.88
C TRP A 104 6.47 -0.13 -14.61
N VAL A 105 7.42 -0.82 -13.97
CA VAL A 105 8.72 -1.12 -14.53
C VAL A 105 8.65 -2.31 -15.49
N LYS A 106 7.70 -3.24 -15.28
CA LYS A 106 7.51 -4.39 -16.15
C LYS A 106 7.09 -3.97 -17.56
N GLY A 107 7.80 -4.44 -18.58
CA GLY A 107 7.53 -4.16 -19.99
C GLY A 107 8.11 -2.85 -20.54
N LYS A 108 8.68 -2.00 -19.67
CA LYS A 108 9.40 -0.78 -20.07
C LYS A 108 10.86 -1.06 -20.40
N SER A 109 11.50 -0.13 -21.12
CA SER A 109 12.95 -0.15 -21.26
C SER A 109 13.64 0.35 -19.98
N VAL A 110 14.93 0.05 -19.84
CA VAL A 110 15.73 0.53 -18.69
C VAL A 110 15.71 2.07 -18.60
N ASP A 111 15.84 2.77 -19.74
CA ASP A 111 15.78 4.24 -19.78
C ASP A 111 14.43 4.82 -19.37
N GLU A 112 13.34 4.13 -19.69
CA GLU A 112 11.99 4.53 -19.28
C GLU A 112 11.76 4.28 -17.79
N ALA A 113 12.30 3.19 -17.25
CA ALA A 113 12.25 2.89 -15.83
C ALA A 113 12.98 3.97 -15.02
N LEU A 114 14.11 4.48 -15.50
CA LEU A 114 14.87 5.57 -14.87
C LEU A 114 14.14 6.91 -14.88
N LYS A 115 13.20 7.12 -15.82
CA LYS A 115 12.40 8.36 -15.90
C LYS A 115 11.25 8.40 -14.90
N ILE A 116 10.90 7.28 -14.27
CA ILE A 116 9.81 7.22 -13.28
C ILE A 116 10.22 8.07 -12.09
N LYS A 117 9.37 9.04 -11.70
CA LYS A 117 9.64 9.90 -10.55
C LYS A 117 8.87 9.44 -9.33
N ASN A 118 9.46 9.66 -8.17
CA ASN A 118 8.83 9.45 -6.86
C ASN A 118 7.52 10.23 -6.70
N THR A 119 7.43 11.42 -7.32
CA THR A 119 6.23 12.26 -7.32
C THR A 119 5.05 11.58 -8.00
N ASP A 120 5.30 10.77 -9.02
CA ASP A 120 4.24 10.14 -9.81
C ASP A 120 3.63 8.98 -9.03
N ILE A 121 4.49 8.19 -8.38
CA ILE A 121 4.07 7.12 -7.44
C ILE A 121 3.30 7.71 -6.26
N ALA A 122 3.78 8.81 -5.68
CA ALA A 122 3.13 9.47 -4.55
C ALA A 122 1.75 10.05 -4.91
N LYS A 123 1.61 10.62 -6.11
CA LYS A 123 0.32 11.08 -6.64
C LYS A 123 -0.65 9.92 -6.86
N GLU A 124 -0.18 8.84 -7.46
CA GLU A 124 -1.01 7.67 -7.76
C GLU A 124 -1.61 7.05 -6.48
N LEU A 125 -0.80 6.98 -5.43
CA LEU A 125 -1.19 6.45 -4.12
C LEU A 125 -1.82 7.50 -3.19
N CYS A 126 -1.90 8.76 -3.64
CA CYS A 126 -2.42 9.90 -2.86
C CYS A 126 -1.78 10.00 -1.46
N LEU A 127 -0.46 9.83 -1.40
CA LEU A 127 0.26 9.83 -0.12
C LEU A 127 0.34 11.25 0.46
N PRO A 128 0.06 11.44 1.76
CA PRO A 128 0.27 12.72 2.42
C PRO A 128 1.78 13.07 2.44
N PRO A 129 2.14 14.36 2.47
CA PRO A 129 3.52 14.83 2.33
C PRO A 129 4.48 14.25 3.39
N VAL A 130 3.98 13.79 4.53
CA VAL A 130 4.76 13.20 5.62
C VAL A 130 5.35 11.82 5.25
N LYS A 131 4.72 11.07 4.33
CA LYS A 131 5.14 9.71 3.92
C LYS A 131 5.95 9.67 2.63
N LEU A 132 6.42 10.81 2.14
CA LEU A 132 7.22 10.90 0.91
C LEU A 132 8.57 10.20 1.03
N HIS A 133 9.12 10.05 2.24
CA HIS A 133 10.38 9.32 2.48
C HIS A 133 10.30 7.84 2.05
N CYS A 134 9.13 7.20 2.19
CA CYS A 134 8.91 5.83 1.73
C CYS A 134 8.89 5.71 0.19
N SER A 135 8.58 6.80 -0.53
CA SER A 135 8.61 6.86 -1.99
C SER A 135 10.00 7.19 -2.53
N ILE A 136 10.83 7.85 -1.72
CA ILE A 136 12.19 8.28 -2.08
C ILE A 136 13.17 7.10 -2.06
N ILE A 137 13.00 6.15 -1.13
CA ILE A 137 13.86 4.95 -1.02
C ILE A 137 13.75 4.02 -2.24
N LEU A 138 12.69 4.14 -3.05
CA LEU A 138 12.46 3.27 -4.20
C LEU A 138 13.27 3.63 -5.46
N LEU A 139 13.86 4.83 -5.53
CA LEU A 139 14.37 5.42 -6.78
C LEU A 139 15.85 5.84 -6.74
N VAL A 140 16.59 5.40 -5.71
CA VAL A 140 18.05 5.60 -5.58
C VAL A 140 18.79 4.33 -5.94
#